data_AF-A0A540WH97-F1
#
_entry.id   AF-A0A540WH97-F1
#
_cell.length_a   1.000
_cell.length_b   1.000
_cell.length_c   1.000
_cell.angle_alpha   90.00
_cell.angle_beta   90.00
_cell.angle_gamma   90.00
#
_symmetry.space_group_name_H-M   'P 1'
#
loop_
_entity.id
_entity.type
_entity.pdbx_description
1 polymer ?
#
loop_
_entity_poly.entity_id
_entity_poly.type
_entity_poly.pdbx_seq_one_letter_code
_entity_poly.pdbx_strand_id
1 'polypeptide(L)'
;MVFWQQLFTCRFDSTLWIPALSRVLQHAPSAHPSAVRKAIHADIGRIRHLRNRIAHHEPVLERDIGADLAAIGRLIHARCPHTLGWLQRHERATTVLAASPLAVHR
;
A
#
# COMPACT_ATOMS: atom_id res chain seq x y z
N MET A 1 5.37 2.95 13.52
CA MET A 1 4.45 4.06 13.89
C MET A 1 3.08 3.83 13.27
N VAL A 2 2.00 3.98 14.04
CA VAL A 2 0.61 3.69 13.60
C VAL A 2 -0.13 4.93 13.08
N PHE A 3 0.50 6.11 13.18
CA PHE A 3 -0.08 7.41 12.84
C PHE A 3 -0.84 7.43 11.51
N TRP A 4 -0.17 7.05 10.41
CA TRP A 4 -0.79 7.08 9.09
C TRP A 4 -2.01 6.16 8.98
N GLN A 5 -1.97 4.97 9.58
CA GLN A 5 -3.13 4.08 9.57
C GLN A 5 -4.30 4.69 10.34
N GLN A 6 -4.03 5.28 11.51
CA GLN A 6 -5.06 5.92 12.34
C GLN A 6 -5.69 7.15 11.68
N LEU A 7 -4.91 7.90 10.91
CA LEU A 7 -5.41 9.06 10.15
C LEU A 7 -6.50 8.63 9.15
N PHE A 8 -6.40 7.44 8.57
CA PHE A 8 -7.38 6.89 7.62
C PHE A 8 -8.54 6.14 8.30
N THR A 9 -8.95 6.51 9.51
CA THR A 9 -10.14 5.93 10.17
C THR A 9 -11.41 6.74 9.88
N CYS A 10 -12.58 6.12 10.01
CA CYS A 10 -13.88 6.76 9.70
C CYS A 10 -14.21 7.96 10.58
N ARG A 11 -13.56 8.11 11.75
CA ARG A 11 -13.75 9.28 12.64
C ARG A 11 -13.39 10.61 11.96
N PHE A 12 -12.59 10.55 10.90
CA PHE A 12 -12.17 11.72 10.11
C PHE A 12 -12.92 11.83 8.76
N ASP A 13 -13.96 11.03 8.53
CA ASP A 13 -14.69 11.05 7.25
C ASP A 13 -15.32 12.43 6.99
N SER A 14 -16.08 12.97 7.94
CA SER A 14 -16.76 14.26 7.77
C SER A 14 -15.79 15.45 7.74
N THR A 15 -14.72 15.41 8.53
CA THR A 15 -13.81 16.54 8.71
C THR A 15 -12.65 16.57 7.71
N LEU A 16 -12.24 15.42 7.17
CA LEU A 16 -11.05 15.30 6.33
C LEU A 16 -11.32 14.54 5.03
N TRP A 17 -11.78 13.28 5.10
CA TRP A 17 -11.72 12.40 3.94
C TRP A 17 -12.81 12.63 2.91
N ILE A 18 -14.07 12.77 3.30
CA ILE A 18 -15.15 13.08 2.36
C ILE A 18 -14.86 14.40 1.59
N PRO A 19 -14.49 15.51 2.25
CA PRO A 19 -14.27 16.77 1.53
C PRO A 19 -12.95 16.85 0.76
N ALA A 20 -11.89 16.14 1.17
CA ALA A 20 -10.56 16.36 0.61
C ALA A 20 -9.95 15.18 -0.17
N LEU A 21 -10.47 13.95 -0.03
CA LEU A 21 -9.77 12.75 -0.55
C LEU A 21 -9.52 12.81 -2.04
N SER A 22 -10.51 13.19 -2.85
CA SER A 22 -10.36 13.29 -4.30
C SER A 22 -9.32 14.35 -4.73
N ARG A 23 -9.16 15.41 -3.94
CA ARG A 23 -8.15 16.44 -4.18
C ARG A 23 -6.74 15.96 -3.82
N VAL A 24 -6.59 15.22 -2.71
CA VAL A 24 -5.27 14.78 -2.24
C VAL A 24 -4.81 13.47 -2.89
N LEU A 25 -5.74 12.62 -3.30
CA LEU A 25 -5.49 11.33 -3.93
C LEU A 25 -6.24 11.27 -5.26
N GLN A 26 -5.88 12.18 -6.16
CA GLN A 26 -6.53 12.43 -7.44
C GLN A 26 -6.57 11.22 -8.40
N HIS A 27 -5.73 10.20 -8.14
CA HIS A 27 -5.67 8.98 -8.95
C HIS A 27 -6.18 7.75 -8.19
N ALA A 28 -6.85 7.94 -7.05
CA ALA A 28 -7.52 6.83 -6.37
C ALA A 28 -8.72 6.33 -7.19
N PRO A 29 -9.21 5.10 -6.94
CA PRO A 29 -10.39 4.57 -7.63
C PRO A 29 -11.60 5.50 -7.53
N SER A 30 -12.35 5.62 -8.63
CA SER A 30 -13.60 6.38 -8.66
C SER A 30 -14.69 5.65 -7.87
N ALA A 31 -14.75 5.92 -6.57
CA ALA A 31 -15.74 5.37 -5.64
C ALA A 31 -16.00 6.39 -4.51
N HIS A 32 -16.99 6.10 -3.67
CA HIS A 32 -17.29 6.96 -2.52
C HIS A 32 -16.05 7.14 -1.61
N PRO A 33 -15.70 8.37 -1.15
CA PRO A 33 -14.49 8.62 -0.38
C PRO A 33 -14.29 7.70 0.83
N SER A 34 -15.36 7.37 1.56
CA SER A 34 -15.28 6.43 2.70
C SER A 34 -14.85 5.01 2.30
N ALA A 35 -15.27 4.54 1.11
CA ALA A 35 -14.86 3.22 0.60
C ALA A 35 -13.38 3.24 0.20
N VAL A 36 -12.94 4.30 -0.50
CA VAL A 36 -11.54 4.49 -0.89
C VAL A 36 -10.64 4.61 0.34
N ARG A 37 -11.02 5.43 1.32
CA ARG A 37 -10.32 5.55 2.61
C ARG A 37 -10.20 4.20 3.32
N LYS A 38 -11.28 3.41 3.36
CA LYS A 38 -11.26 2.07 3.98
C LYS A 38 -10.25 1.15 3.30
N ALA A 39 -10.17 1.17 1.97
CA ALA A 39 -9.17 0.40 1.23
C ALA A 39 -7.74 0.88 1.54
N ILE A 40 -7.50 2.20 1.54
CA ILE A 40 -6.20 2.78 1.88
C ILE A 40 -5.78 2.44 3.32
N HIS A 41 -6.71 2.49 4.28
CA HIS A 41 -6.44 2.08 5.65
C HIS A 41 -5.94 0.63 5.74
N ALA A 42 -6.54 -0.28 4.96
CA ALA A 42 -6.12 -1.67 4.90
C ALA A 42 -4.72 -1.81 4.27
N ASP A 43 -4.47 -1.11 3.16
CA ASP A 43 -3.17 -1.10 2.48
C ASP A 43 -2.05 -0.54 3.37
N ILE A 44 -2.28 0.58 4.06
CA ILE A 44 -1.31 1.14 5.03
C ILE A 44 -1.05 0.14 6.16
N GLY A 45 -2.09 -0.55 6.65
CA GLY A 45 -1.93 -1.60 7.65
C GLY A 45 -1.00 -2.71 7.17
N ARG A 46 -1.27 -3.23 5.96
CA ARG A 46 -0.46 -4.26 5.32
C ARG A 46 1.02 -3.85 5.20
N ILE A 47 1.27 -2.63 4.69
CA ILE A 47 2.61 -2.07 4.52
C ILE A 47 3.32 -1.87 5.87
N ARG A 48 2.59 -1.38 6.88
CA ARG A 48 3.13 -1.22 8.24
C ARG A 48 3.61 -2.56 8.80
N HIS A 49 2.84 -3.63 8.63
CA HIS A 49 3.24 -4.96 9.07
C HIS A 49 4.52 -5.42 8.36
N LEU A 50 4.60 -5.32 7.03
CA LEU A 50 5.82 -5.65 6.29
C LEU A 50 7.03 -4.84 6.78
N ARG A 51 6.89 -3.51 6.84
CA ARG A 51 7.96 -2.59 7.27
C ARG A 51 8.45 -2.91 8.67
N ASN A 52 7.55 -3.24 9.59
CA ASN A 52 7.93 -3.62 10.95
C ASN A 52 8.77 -4.91 10.94
N ARG A 53 8.35 -5.95 10.21
CA ARG A 53 9.14 -7.19 10.10
C ARG A 53 10.54 -6.92 9.54
N ILE A 54 10.64 -6.13 8.46
CA ILE A 54 11.93 -5.73 7.87
C ILE A 54 12.81 -5.00 8.90
N ALA A 55 12.25 -4.01 9.60
CA ALA A 55 12.99 -3.22 10.59
C ALA A 55 13.45 -4.06 11.81
N HIS A 56 12.67 -5.07 12.18
CA HIS A 56 13.02 -6.02 13.24
C HIS A 56 13.85 -7.21 12.74
N HIS A 57 14.24 -7.23 11.46
CA HIS A 57 14.94 -8.34 10.81
C HIS A 57 14.22 -9.69 10.97
N GLU A 58 12.89 -9.67 11.01
CA GLU A 58 12.08 -10.88 11.01
C GLU A 58 11.99 -11.46 9.58
N PRO A 59 11.77 -12.79 9.44
CA PRO A 59 11.57 -13.41 8.14
C PRO A 59 10.38 -12.78 7.39
N VAL A 60 10.45 -12.67 6.07
CA VAL A 60 9.30 -12.20 5.25
C VAL A 60 8.92 -13.17 4.13
N LEU A 61 9.64 -14.28 3.98
CA LEU A 61 9.44 -15.31 2.95
C LEU A 61 8.05 -15.95 2.97
N GLU A 62 7.45 -16.07 4.15
CA GLU A 62 6.11 -16.64 4.32
C GLU A 62 4.99 -15.68 3.91
N ARG A 63 5.29 -14.38 3.78
CA ARG A 63 4.30 -13.37 3.38
C ARG A 63 4.05 -13.43 1.87
N ASP A 64 2.89 -12.96 1.49
CA ASP A 64 2.62 -12.60 0.11
C ASP A 64 3.22 -11.22 -0.21
N ILE A 65 4.51 -11.24 -0.59
CA ILE A 65 5.25 -10.02 -0.96
C ILE A 65 4.69 -9.40 -2.24
N GLY A 66 4.10 -10.21 -3.14
CA GLY A 66 3.43 -9.71 -4.34
C GLY A 66 2.26 -8.79 -3.99
N ALA A 67 1.38 -9.24 -3.09
CA ALA A 67 0.28 -8.40 -2.62
C ALA A 67 0.74 -7.23 -1.72
N ASP A 68 1.87 -7.36 -1.01
CA ASP A 68 2.49 -6.22 -0.31
C ASP A 68 2.96 -5.15 -1.30
N LEU A 69 3.67 -5.55 -2.37
CA LEU A 69 4.14 -4.66 -3.43
C LEU A 69 2.98 -4.02 -4.19
N ALA A 70 1.91 -4.78 -4.45
CA ALA A 70 0.69 -4.26 -5.06
C ALA A 70 0.01 -3.18 -4.18
N ALA A 71 -0.01 -3.37 -2.86
CA ALA A 71 -0.53 -2.36 -1.93
C ALA A 71 0.32 -1.08 -1.93
N ILE A 72 1.66 -1.21 -1.92
CA ILE A 72 2.59 -0.09 -2.06
C ILE A 72 2.32 0.66 -3.38
N GLY A 73 2.19 -0.09 -4.48
CA GLY A 73 1.90 0.44 -5.80
C GLY A 73 0.58 1.22 -5.85
N ARG A 74 -0.51 0.67 -5.29
CA ARG A 74 -1.81 1.37 -5.21
C ARG A 74 -1.73 2.69 -4.46
N LEU A 75 -1.06 2.74 -3.31
CA LEU A 75 -0.94 3.98 -2.53
C LEU A 75 -0.11 5.03 -3.25
N ILE A 76 1.00 4.63 -3.88
CA ILE A 76 1.82 5.56 -4.66
C ILE A 76 1.05 6.03 -5.89
N HIS A 77 0.38 5.14 -6.61
CA HIS A 77 -0.44 5.49 -7.76
C HIS A 77 -1.50 6.53 -7.41
N ALA A 78 -2.26 6.27 -6.33
CA ALA A 78 -3.34 7.15 -5.88
C ALA A 78 -2.87 8.60 -5.69
N ARG A 79 -1.60 8.80 -5.34
CA ARG A 79 -0.98 10.12 -5.23
C ARG A 79 -0.32 10.60 -6.52
N CYS A 80 0.50 9.77 -7.16
CA CYS A 80 1.34 10.14 -8.28
C CYS A 80 1.74 8.93 -9.15
N PRO A 81 1.16 8.76 -10.35
CA PRO A 81 1.51 7.71 -11.30
C PRO A 81 2.96 7.78 -11.77
N HIS A 82 3.56 8.98 -11.84
CA HIS A 82 4.97 9.12 -12.20
C HIS A 82 5.89 8.47 -11.16
N THR A 83 5.60 8.66 -9.86
CA THR A 83 6.34 8.01 -8.77
C THR A 83 6.11 6.50 -8.76
N LEU A 84 4.92 6.01 -9.15
CA LEU A 84 4.70 4.58 -9.36
C LEU A 84 5.64 4.04 -10.45
N GLY A 85 5.72 4.74 -11.58
CA GLY A 85 6.62 4.35 -12.67
C GLY A 85 8.09 4.35 -12.22
N TRP A 86 8.49 5.29 -11.35
CA TRP A 86 9.82 5.26 -10.73
C TRP A 86 9.99 4.01 -9.85
N LEU A 87 9.04 3.69 -8.96
CA LEU A 87 9.10 2.48 -8.13
C LEU A 87 9.26 1.22 -8.99
N GLN A 88 8.43 1.07 -10.01
CA GLN A 88 8.42 -0.11 -10.89
C GLN A 88 9.75 -0.33 -11.63
N ARG A 89 10.51 0.73 -11.89
CA ARG A 89 11.84 0.63 -12.51
C ARG A 89 12.95 0.26 -11.53
N HIS A 90 12.77 0.48 -10.24
CA HIS A 90 13.84 0.37 -9.24
C HIS A 90 13.62 -0.76 -8.22
N GLU A 91 12.39 -1.18 -8.00
CA GLU A 91 12.11 -2.32 -7.15
C GLU A 91 12.68 -3.61 -7.78
N ARG A 92 13.28 -4.46 -6.94
CA ARG A 92 13.85 -5.76 -7.36
C ARG A 92 13.05 -6.94 -6.80
N ALA A 93 12.04 -6.66 -5.99
CA ALA A 93 11.25 -7.68 -5.30
C ALA A 93 10.53 -8.55 -6.33
N THR A 94 9.97 -7.96 -7.41
CA THR A 94 9.33 -8.71 -8.49
C THR A 94 10.29 -9.71 -9.13
N THR A 95 11.49 -9.28 -9.51
CA THR A 95 12.50 -10.17 -10.12
C THR A 95 12.94 -11.27 -9.15
N VAL A 96 13.19 -10.94 -7.89
CA VAL A 96 13.61 -11.91 -6.87
C VAL A 96 12.52 -12.93 -6.58
N LEU A 97 11.26 -12.50 -6.50
CA LEU A 97 10.12 -13.41 -6.31
C LEU A 97 9.93 -14.35 -7.50
N ALA A 98 10.05 -13.84 -8.72
CA ALA A 98 9.93 -14.65 -9.93
C ALA A 98 11.05 -15.70 -10.05
N ALA A 99 12.25 -15.39 -9.57
CA ALA A 99 13.38 -16.33 -9.52
C ALA A 99 13.34 -17.25 -8.29
N SER A 100 12.38 -17.07 -7.38
CA SER A 100 12.33 -17.85 -6.14
C SER A 100 11.92 -19.29 -6.44
N PRO A 101 12.67 -20.30 -5.97
CA PRO A 101 12.29 -21.70 -6.12
C PRO A 101 10.98 -22.03 -5.41
N LEU A 102 10.54 -21.19 -4.47
CA LEU A 102 9.26 -21.32 -3.77
C LEU A 102 8.06 -20.90 -4.64
N ALA A 103 8.28 -20.16 -5.74
CA ALA A 103 7.21 -19.74 -6.64
C ALA A 103 6.69 -20.88 -7.53
N VAL A 104 7.47 -21.94 -7.73
CA VAL A 104 7.11 -23.12 -8.54
C VAL A 104 6.14 -24.06 -7.79
N HIS A 105 5.98 -23.88 -6.48
CA HIS A 105 5.23 -24.78 -5.61
C HIS A 105 4.01 -24.13 -4.92
N ARG A 106 3.56 -22.96 -5.37
CA ARG A 106 2.31 -22.31 -4.93
C ARG A 106 1.33 -22.22 -6.08
#